data_AF-A0A2M9WJX9-F1
#
_entry.id   AF-A0A2M9WJX9-F1
#
_cell.length_a   1.000
_cell.length_b   1.000
_cell.length_c   1.000
_cell.angle_alpha   90.00
_cell.angle_beta   90.00
_cell.angle_gamma   90.00
#
_symmetry.space_group_name_H-M   'P 1'
#
loop_
_entity.id
_entity.type
_entity.pdbx_description
1 polymer ?
#
loop_
_entity_poly.entity_id
_entity_poly.type
_entity_poly.pdbx_seq_one_letter_code
_entity_poly.pdbx_strand_id
1 'polypeptide(L)'
;MADGHYTGTVNWDCVNGRPDINNANPVVTVINSFDVANVKEGPHQTCPVKQPWLVDQMALHPFAEAINALNTNLSTLRTELMNLKRRVDYNSPQGSFSNTTVNINDLRSTGIYRLANCYIQNGPYSTNNVHWIYVKVTVFDENTVYQTLYEGDNMYGRKSSSPTNWDKWYKYLNQAV
;
A
#
# COMPACT_ATOMS: atom_id res chain seq x y z
N MET A 1 82.36 -1.03 -13.37
CA MET A 1 81.19 -0.48 -14.07
C MET A 1 80.23 -0.08 -12.97
N ALA A 2 79.86 1.18 -12.85
CA ALA A 2 78.99 1.67 -11.79
C ALA A 2 77.56 1.80 -12.36
N ASP A 3 76.68 1.00 -11.81
CA ASP A 3 75.26 0.82 -12.11
C ASP A 3 74.53 2.06 -11.58
N GLY A 4 74.46 3.06 -12.46
CA GLY A 4 74.00 4.43 -12.17
C GLY A 4 72.56 4.50 -11.70
N HIS A 5 72.34 4.26 -10.41
CA HIS A 5 71.10 4.59 -9.72
C HIS A 5 71.29 5.89 -8.93
N TYR A 6 70.55 6.93 -9.31
CA TYR A 6 70.45 8.17 -8.55
C TYR A 6 69.55 7.94 -7.32
N THR A 7 70.10 8.04 -6.11
CA THR A 7 69.37 7.97 -4.84
C THR A 7 69.21 9.38 -4.23
N GLY A 8 68.68 10.32 -5.00
CA GLY A 8 68.42 11.68 -4.54
C GLY A 8 66.94 11.95 -4.36
N THR A 9 66.56 12.65 -3.29
CA THR A 9 65.22 13.20 -3.13
C THR A 9 65.10 14.42 -4.03
N VAL A 10 64.25 14.35 -5.05
CA VAL A 10 63.95 15.52 -5.89
C VAL A 10 62.94 16.39 -5.17
N ASN A 11 63.29 17.64 -4.90
CA ASN A 11 62.32 18.62 -4.41
C ASN A 11 61.24 18.82 -5.50
N TRP A 12 59.98 18.62 -5.13
CA TRP A 12 58.82 18.79 -6.01
C TRP A 12 58.81 20.17 -6.69
N ASP A 13 59.32 21.21 -6.02
CA ASP A 13 59.39 22.57 -6.56
C ASP A 13 60.41 22.77 -7.69
N CYS A 14 61.31 21.81 -7.90
CA CYS A 14 62.34 21.86 -8.94
C CYS A 14 61.98 21.07 -10.21
N VAL A 15 60.80 20.44 -10.25
CA VAL A 15 60.34 19.67 -11.42
C VAL A 15 59.72 20.62 -12.45
N ASN A 16 60.34 20.73 -13.62
CA ASN A 16 59.82 21.49 -14.76
C ASN A 16 58.59 20.80 -15.36
N GLY A 17 57.55 21.57 -15.69
CA GLY A 17 56.29 21.04 -16.21
C GLY A 17 55.47 20.27 -15.17
N ARG A 18 55.77 20.45 -13.87
CA ARG A 18 54.99 19.80 -12.81
C ARG A 18 53.52 20.21 -12.91
N PRO A 19 52.57 19.28 -12.75
CA PRO A 19 51.16 19.63 -12.64
C PRO A 19 50.96 20.49 -11.39
N ASP A 20 50.61 21.75 -11.59
CA ASP A 20 50.26 22.64 -10.49
C ASP A 20 48.81 22.38 -10.08
N ILE A 21 48.57 21.43 -9.17
CA ILE A 21 47.21 21.08 -8.72
C ILE A 21 46.56 22.24 -7.91
N ASN A 22 47.38 23.14 -7.37
CA ASN A 22 46.92 24.25 -6.54
C ASN A 22 46.47 25.46 -7.38
N ASN A 23 47.14 25.75 -8.50
CA ASN A 23 46.71 26.79 -9.46
C ASN A 23 45.98 26.24 -10.68
N ALA A 24 46.01 24.92 -10.92
CA ALA A 24 45.06 24.31 -11.82
C ALA A 24 43.65 24.55 -11.27
N ASN A 25 42.76 24.95 -12.17
CA ASN A 25 41.32 25.00 -11.94
C ASN A 25 40.72 23.73 -12.57
N PRO A 26 40.97 22.52 -12.02
CA PRO A 26 40.40 21.32 -12.59
C PRO A 26 38.88 21.41 -12.52
N VAL A 27 38.23 20.92 -13.56
CA VAL A 27 36.79 20.87 -13.67
C VAL A 27 36.32 19.43 -13.76
N VAL A 28 35.12 19.17 -13.27
CA VAL A 28 34.44 17.88 -13.35
C VAL A 28 33.04 18.12 -13.88
N THR A 29 32.53 17.18 -14.67
CA THR A 29 31.13 17.18 -15.11
C THR A 29 30.29 16.51 -14.03
N VAL A 30 29.27 17.21 -13.53
CA VAL A 30 28.31 16.72 -12.54
C VAL A 30 26.89 16.88 -13.05
N ILE A 31 25.97 16.07 -12.53
CA ILE A 31 24.53 16.26 -12.73
C ILE A 31 24.02 17.14 -11.60
N ASN A 32 23.50 18.32 -11.94
CA ASN A 32 23.14 19.36 -10.96
C ASN A 32 21.73 19.17 -10.35
N SER A 33 20.94 18.27 -10.93
CA SER A 33 19.55 18.01 -10.56
C SER A 33 19.17 16.60 -10.99
N PHE A 34 18.33 15.93 -10.22
CA PHE A 34 17.83 14.61 -10.54
C PHE A 34 16.34 14.55 -10.24
N ASP A 35 15.53 14.17 -11.24
CA ASP A 35 14.11 13.93 -11.06
C ASP A 35 13.91 12.53 -10.50
N VAL A 36 13.73 12.47 -9.18
CA VAL A 36 13.50 11.24 -8.42
C VAL A 36 12.22 10.52 -8.86
N ALA A 37 11.18 11.26 -9.24
CA ALA A 37 9.88 10.68 -9.58
C ALA A 37 9.91 9.95 -10.92
N ASN A 38 10.68 10.48 -11.88
CA ASN A 38 10.78 9.93 -13.24
C ASN A 38 12.12 9.26 -13.53
N VAL A 39 13.00 9.12 -12.53
CA VAL A 39 14.33 8.51 -12.66
C VAL A 39 15.11 9.15 -13.81
N LYS A 40 15.18 10.50 -13.81
CA LYS A 40 15.74 11.25 -14.93
C LYS A 40 16.81 12.24 -14.49
N GLU A 41 17.95 12.16 -15.18
CA GLU A 41 19.05 13.11 -15.03
C GLU A 41 18.64 14.50 -15.50
N GLY A 42 19.06 15.52 -14.75
CA GLY A 42 19.08 16.89 -15.21
C GLY A 42 20.26 17.18 -16.13
N PRO A 43 20.46 18.45 -16.51
CA PRO A 43 21.58 18.86 -17.35
C PRO A 43 22.94 18.54 -16.73
N HIS A 44 23.86 18.07 -17.56
CA HIS A 44 25.26 17.90 -17.18
C HIS A 44 25.95 19.26 -17.17
N GLN A 45 26.68 19.56 -16.10
CA GLN A 45 27.36 20.84 -15.94
C GLN A 45 28.82 20.62 -15.55
N THR A 46 29.71 21.38 -16.19
CA THR A 46 31.12 21.41 -15.86
C THR A 46 31.35 22.41 -14.73
N CYS A 47 31.78 21.91 -13.57
CA CYS A 47 31.99 22.70 -12.36
C CYS A 47 33.46 22.60 -11.91
N PRO A 48 34.04 23.67 -11.32
CA PRO A 48 35.34 23.59 -10.68
C PRO A 48 35.32 22.59 -9.52
N VAL A 49 36.32 21.72 -9.42
CA VAL A 49 36.41 20.74 -8.32
C VAL A 49 36.47 21.42 -6.95
N LYS A 50 37.03 22.64 -6.89
CA LYS A 50 37.13 23.45 -5.66
C LYS A 50 35.83 24.18 -5.30
N GLN A 51 34.75 23.99 -6.07
CA GLN A 51 33.46 24.59 -5.79
C GLN A 51 32.91 24.04 -4.45
N PRO A 52 32.58 24.91 -3.48
CA PRO A 52 31.91 24.49 -2.27
C PRO A 52 30.59 23.78 -2.60
N TRP A 53 30.25 22.72 -1.87
CA TRP A 53 28.99 21.97 -2.02
C TRP A 53 28.82 21.26 -3.37
N LEU A 54 29.92 20.92 -4.05
CA LEU A 54 29.86 20.14 -5.28
C LEU A 54 29.38 18.72 -4.97
N VAL A 55 28.17 18.40 -5.44
CA VAL A 55 27.54 17.08 -5.32
C VAL A 55 27.02 16.67 -6.68
N ASP A 56 27.39 15.48 -7.12
CA ASP A 56 26.73 14.83 -8.25
C ASP A 56 25.39 14.26 -7.78
N GLN A 57 24.28 14.85 -8.22
CA GLN A 57 22.94 14.44 -7.79
C GLN A 57 22.59 13.01 -8.24
N MET A 58 23.25 12.46 -9.28
CA MET A 58 23.07 11.07 -9.66
C MET A 58 23.61 10.11 -8.59
N ALA A 59 24.61 10.51 -7.82
CA ALA A 59 25.08 9.71 -6.68
C ALA A 59 24.05 9.62 -5.55
N LEU A 60 23.09 10.55 -5.47
CA LEU A 60 22.00 10.55 -4.50
C LEU A 60 20.78 9.74 -4.95
N HIS A 61 20.74 9.31 -6.21
CA HIS A 61 19.61 8.59 -6.80
C HIS A 61 19.22 7.31 -6.03
N PRO A 62 20.14 6.38 -5.69
CA PRO A 62 19.78 5.15 -4.97
C PRO A 62 19.16 5.42 -3.59
N PHE A 63 19.57 6.51 -2.93
CA PHE A 63 19.00 6.91 -1.63
C PHE A 63 17.56 7.40 -1.78
N ALA A 64 17.29 8.16 -2.83
CA ALA A 64 15.95 8.65 -3.12
C ALA A 64 14.98 7.50 -3.47
N GLU A 65 15.43 6.51 -4.24
CA GLU A 65 14.67 5.29 -4.52
C GLU A 65 14.38 4.50 -3.24
N ALA A 66 15.39 4.30 -2.39
CA ALA A 66 15.23 3.59 -1.12
C ALA A 66 14.21 4.29 -0.20
N ILE A 67 14.25 5.62 -0.10
CA ILE A 67 13.28 6.40 0.68
C ILE A 67 11.86 6.24 0.14
N ASN A 68 11.69 6.30 -1.19
CA ASN A 68 10.37 6.10 -1.82
C ASN A 68 9.84 4.68 -1.60
N ALA A 69 10.69 3.66 -1.73
CA ALA A 69 10.32 2.27 -1.45
C ALA A 69 9.91 2.09 0.02
N LEU A 70 10.64 2.68 0.96
CA LEU A 70 10.29 2.66 2.38
C LEU A 70 8.94 3.35 2.65
N ASN A 71 8.68 4.49 2.02
CA ASN A 71 7.40 5.19 2.14
C ASN A 71 6.22 4.36 1.62
N THR A 72 6.41 3.72 0.46
CA THR A 72 5.42 2.80 -0.11
C THR A 72 5.15 1.62 0.83
N ASN A 73 6.21 0.96 1.30
CA ASN A 73 6.10 -0.18 2.22
C ASN A 73 5.41 0.21 3.54
N LEU A 74 5.74 1.38 4.10
CA LEU A 74 5.10 1.89 5.31
C LEU A 74 3.61 2.16 5.09
N SER A 75 3.23 2.71 3.94
CA SER A 75 1.82 2.94 3.56
C SER A 75 1.04 1.62 3.46
N THR A 76 1.63 0.62 2.80
CA THR A 76 1.06 -0.73 2.69
C THR A 76 0.89 -1.37 4.07
N LEU A 77 1.95 -1.39 4.90
CA LEU A 77 1.90 -1.96 6.25
C LEU A 77 0.85 -1.27 7.14
N ARG A 78 0.71 0.05 7.05
CA ARG A 78 -0.34 0.79 7.78
C ARG A 78 -1.73 0.33 7.35
N THR A 79 -1.95 0.14 6.05
CA THR A 79 -3.23 -0.33 5.50
C THR A 79 -3.55 -1.75 5.95
N GLU A 80 -2.58 -2.67 5.85
CA GLU A 80 -2.72 -4.04 6.31
C GLU A 80 -2.99 -4.13 7.82
N LEU A 81 -2.27 -3.33 8.62
CA LEU A 81 -2.48 -3.25 10.06
C LEU A 81 -3.87 -2.73 10.41
N MET A 82 -4.36 -1.71 9.70
CA MET A 82 -5.72 -1.21 9.87
C MET A 82 -6.74 -2.30 9.54
N ASN A 83 -6.56 -3.04 8.45
CA ASN A 83 -7.46 -4.12 8.06
C ASN A 83 -7.46 -5.27 9.08
N LEU A 84 -6.30 -5.63 9.64
CA LEU A 84 -6.18 -6.66 10.67
C LEU A 84 -6.81 -6.23 12.00
N LYS A 85 -6.60 -4.97 12.39
CA LYS A 85 -7.17 -4.40 13.62
C LYS A 85 -8.64 -4.05 13.50
N ARG A 86 -9.16 -3.92 12.28
CA ARG A 86 -10.55 -3.56 12.02
C ARG A 86 -11.44 -4.66 12.60
N ARG A 87 -12.00 -4.38 13.77
CA ARG A 87 -13.13 -5.13 14.30
C ARG A 87 -14.29 -4.87 13.36
N VAL A 88 -14.75 -5.91 12.69
CA VAL A 88 -16.00 -5.81 11.94
C VAL A 88 -17.13 -6.09 12.91
N ASP A 89 -17.75 -5.01 13.37
CA ASP A 89 -18.86 -5.03 14.33
C ASP A 89 -19.99 -4.09 13.89
N TYR A 90 -21.00 -3.90 14.73
CA TYR A 90 -22.14 -3.04 14.42
C TYR A 90 -21.77 -1.56 14.23
N ASN A 91 -20.72 -1.08 14.91
CA ASN A 91 -20.25 0.30 14.83
C ASN A 91 -19.23 0.51 13.70
N SER A 92 -18.59 -0.57 13.23
CA SER A 92 -17.71 -0.58 12.05
C SER A 92 -18.09 -1.74 11.10
N PRO A 93 -19.22 -1.62 10.38
CA PRO A 93 -19.69 -2.68 9.50
C PRO A 93 -18.77 -2.87 8.29
N GLN A 94 -18.77 -4.07 7.72
CA GLN A 94 -18.07 -4.42 6.48
C GLN A 94 -18.57 -3.59 5.28
N GLY A 95 -19.86 -3.24 5.29
CA GLY A 95 -20.48 -2.38 4.30
C GLY A 95 -21.81 -1.86 4.82
N SER A 96 -22.22 -0.69 4.33
CA SER A 96 -23.49 -0.06 4.68
C SER A 96 -24.27 0.33 3.43
N PHE A 97 -25.56 0.06 3.44
CA PHE A 97 -26.49 0.39 2.36
C PHE A 97 -27.70 1.12 2.94
N SER A 98 -28.20 2.14 2.24
CA SER A 98 -29.34 2.94 2.69
C SER A 98 -30.26 3.31 1.54
N ASN A 99 -31.58 3.24 1.75
CA ASN A 99 -32.60 3.70 0.80
C ASN A 99 -32.46 3.10 -0.61
N THR A 100 -32.08 1.83 -0.70
CA THR A 100 -31.80 1.15 -1.98
C THR A 100 -32.28 -0.30 -1.96
N THR A 101 -32.26 -0.96 -3.11
CA THR A 101 -32.46 -2.41 -3.21
C THR A 101 -31.13 -3.11 -3.08
N VAL A 102 -31.06 -4.13 -2.23
CA VAL A 102 -29.85 -4.93 -2.02
C VAL A 102 -30.17 -6.40 -2.21
N ASN A 103 -29.42 -7.06 -3.09
CA ASN A 103 -29.40 -8.50 -3.20
C ASN A 103 -28.38 -9.07 -2.22
N ILE A 104 -28.87 -9.71 -1.17
CA ILE A 104 -27.98 -10.21 -0.12
C ILE A 104 -27.22 -11.48 -0.53
N ASN A 105 -27.50 -12.09 -1.69
CA ASN A 105 -26.64 -13.14 -2.25
C ASN A 105 -25.26 -12.60 -2.68
N ASP A 106 -25.16 -11.30 -2.96
CA ASP A 106 -23.92 -10.66 -3.40
C ASP A 106 -22.97 -10.35 -2.23
N LEU A 107 -23.48 -10.43 -0.99
CA LEU A 107 -22.72 -10.22 0.24
C LEU A 107 -21.93 -11.48 0.61
N ARG A 108 -20.72 -11.61 0.07
CA ARG A 108 -19.85 -12.79 0.24
C ARG A 108 -18.51 -12.53 0.95
N SER A 109 -18.25 -11.33 1.48
CA SER A 109 -17.05 -11.10 2.32
C SER A 109 -17.39 -11.25 3.80
N THR A 110 -16.51 -11.89 4.57
CA THR A 110 -16.68 -12.03 6.02
C THR A 110 -16.87 -10.67 6.68
N GLY A 111 -17.90 -10.54 7.52
CA GLY A 111 -18.19 -9.32 8.24
C GLY A 111 -19.67 -9.12 8.57
N ILE A 112 -20.02 -7.93 9.06
CA ILE A 112 -21.41 -7.51 9.33
C ILE A 112 -21.77 -6.36 8.39
N TYR A 113 -22.82 -6.52 7.61
CA TYR A 113 -23.36 -5.48 6.74
C TYR A 113 -24.57 -4.84 7.41
N ARG A 114 -24.68 -3.51 7.31
CA ARG A 114 -25.81 -2.72 7.81
C ARG A 114 -26.67 -2.26 6.65
N LEU A 115 -27.95 -2.63 6.64
CA LEU A 115 -28.89 -2.22 5.60
C LEU A 115 -30.01 -1.44 6.27
N ALA A 116 -30.19 -0.18 5.88
CA ALA A 116 -31.17 0.73 6.49
C ALA A 116 -32.20 1.18 5.45
N ASN A 117 -33.48 0.91 5.71
CA ASN A 117 -34.58 1.27 4.81
C ASN A 117 -34.36 0.70 3.39
N CYS A 118 -34.02 -0.58 3.30
CA CYS A 118 -33.66 -1.23 2.04
C CYS A 118 -34.70 -2.28 1.62
N TYR A 119 -34.96 -2.40 0.31
CA TYR A 119 -35.65 -3.57 -0.24
C TYR A 119 -34.65 -4.73 -0.32
N ILE A 120 -35.02 -5.88 0.23
CA ILE A 120 -34.10 -7.01 0.40
C ILE A 120 -34.47 -8.13 -0.59
N GLN A 121 -33.65 -8.29 -1.62
CA GLN A 121 -33.78 -9.41 -2.55
C GLN A 121 -33.09 -10.65 -1.97
N ASN A 122 -33.69 -11.83 -2.19
CA ASN A 122 -33.23 -13.11 -1.64
C ASN A 122 -33.14 -13.13 -0.11
N GLY A 123 -33.96 -12.31 0.56
CA GLY A 123 -34.19 -12.34 2.01
C GLY A 123 -35.24 -13.39 2.44
N PRO A 124 -35.47 -13.56 3.75
CA PRO A 124 -36.48 -14.46 4.31
C PRO A 124 -37.92 -13.94 4.19
N TYR A 125 -38.16 -12.89 3.40
CA TYR A 125 -39.42 -12.15 3.39
C TYR A 125 -40.40 -12.67 2.35
N SER A 126 -41.67 -12.76 2.73
CA SER A 126 -42.78 -13.08 1.83
C SER A 126 -43.33 -11.86 1.08
N THR A 127 -43.08 -10.65 1.61
CA THR A 127 -43.55 -9.38 1.03
C THR A 127 -42.37 -8.49 0.67
N ASN A 128 -42.53 -7.70 -0.39
CA ASN A 128 -41.52 -6.76 -0.85
C ASN A 128 -41.65 -5.41 -0.12
N ASN A 129 -41.17 -5.36 1.12
CA ASN A 129 -41.14 -4.15 1.93
C ASN A 129 -39.69 -3.66 2.14
N VAL A 130 -39.56 -2.46 2.70
CA VAL A 130 -38.29 -1.96 3.19
C VAL A 130 -37.99 -2.51 4.59
N HIS A 131 -36.72 -2.80 4.84
CA HIS A 131 -36.24 -3.40 6.08
C HIS A 131 -35.03 -2.67 6.66
N TRP A 132 -34.87 -2.78 7.98
CA TRP A 132 -33.67 -2.37 8.71
C TRP A 132 -33.03 -3.60 9.33
N ILE A 133 -31.95 -4.06 8.71
CA ILE A 133 -31.35 -5.35 9.06
C ILE A 133 -29.84 -5.25 9.21
N TYR A 134 -29.30 -6.23 9.92
CA TYR A 134 -27.90 -6.56 9.85
C TYR A 134 -27.72 -7.96 9.25
N VAL A 135 -26.76 -8.11 8.35
CA VAL A 135 -26.40 -9.41 7.79
C VAL A 135 -24.96 -9.71 8.18
N LYS A 136 -24.77 -10.70 9.05
CA LYS A 136 -23.46 -11.27 9.33
C LYS A 136 -23.15 -12.33 8.27
N VAL A 137 -22.04 -12.17 7.58
CA VAL A 137 -21.49 -13.09 6.60
C VAL A 137 -20.24 -13.74 7.20
N THR A 138 -20.16 -15.06 7.13
CA THR A 138 -18.97 -15.83 7.52
C THR A 138 -18.56 -16.70 6.34
N VAL A 139 -17.45 -16.34 5.69
CA VAL A 139 -16.82 -17.19 4.68
C VAL A 139 -16.05 -18.27 5.43
N PHE A 140 -16.45 -19.51 5.23
CA PHE A 140 -15.81 -20.66 5.85
C PHE A 140 -14.69 -21.20 4.97
N ASP A 141 -14.94 -21.29 3.66
CA ASP A 141 -13.98 -21.67 2.63
C ASP A 141 -14.36 -21.04 1.27
N GLU A 142 -13.68 -21.42 0.19
CA GLU A 142 -13.90 -20.90 -1.17
C GLU A 142 -15.35 -21.07 -1.69
N ASN A 143 -16.08 -22.07 -1.19
CA ASN A 143 -17.42 -22.42 -1.65
C ASN A 143 -18.49 -22.20 -0.57
N THR A 144 -18.11 -22.28 0.71
CA THR A 144 -19.02 -22.28 1.83
C THR A 144 -19.12 -20.89 2.46
N VAL A 145 -20.30 -20.28 2.38
CA VAL A 145 -20.60 -18.99 3.02
C VAL A 145 -21.85 -19.13 3.88
N TYR A 146 -21.75 -18.72 5.14
CA TYR A 146 -22.88 -18.63 6.06
C TYR A 146 -23.38 -17.21 6.14
N GLN A 147 -24.70 -17.05 6.19
CA GLN A 147 -25.35 -15.78 6.49
C GLN A 147 -26.26 -15.91 7.70
N THR A 148 -26.16 -14.93 8.60
CA THR A 148 -27.11 -14.72 9.68
C THR A 148 -27.70 -13.32 9.54
N LEU A 149 -29.02 -13.24 9.45
CA LEU A 149 -29.75 -11.99 9.33
C LEU A 149 -30.42 -11.68 10.67
N TYR A 150 -30.26 -10.43 11.13
CA TYR A 150 -30.85 -9.90 12.35
C TYR A 150 -31.82 -8.77 12.00
N GLU A 151 -33.05 -8.86 12.50
CA GLU A 151 -34.09 -7.84 12.30
C GLU A 151 -35.04 -7.79 13.52
N GLY A 152 -34.89 -6.76 14.34
CA GLY A 152 -35.60 -6.68 15.62
C GLY A 152 -35.31 -7.92 16.45
N ASP A 153 -36.36 -8.59 16.93
CA ASP A 153 -36.24 -9.85 17.66
C ASP A 153 -36.00 -11.05 16.73
N ASN A 154 -36.19 -10.93 15.42
CA ASN A 154 -36.07 -12.07 14.52
C ASN A 154 -34.61 -12.30 14.11
N MET A 155 -34.20 -13.56 14.13
CA MET A 155 -32.91 -14.01 13.59
C MET A 155 -33.14 -15.13 12.58
N TYR A 156 -32.45 -15.05 11.44
CA TYR A 156 -32.51 -16.06 10.38
C TYR A 156 -31.12 -16.53 9.99
N GLY A 157 -30.98 -17.78 9.58
CA GLY A 157 -29.73 -18.38 9.14
C GLY A 157 -29.90 -19.08 7.80
N ARG A 158 -28.87 -19.02 6.96
CA ARG A 158 -28.74 -19.90 5.78
C ARG A 158 -27.27 -20.13 5.46
N LYS A 159 -27.01 -21.07 4.56
CA LYS A 159 -25.71 -21.32 3.98
C LYS A 159 -25.76 -21.30 2.45
N SER A 160 -24.62 -21.06 1.86
CA SER A 160 -24.33 -21.27 0.46
C SER A 160 -23.20 -22.29 0.39
N SER A 161 -23.34 -23.34 -0.42
CA SER A 161 -22.33 -24.38 -0.60
C SER A 161 -21.58 -24.27 -1.93
N SER A 162 -21.78 -23.18 -2.66
CA SER A 162 -21.07 -22.84 -3.90
C SER A 162 -21.18 -21.33 -4.16
N PRO A 163 -20.47 -20.76 -5.15
CA PRO A 163 -20.55 -19.33 -5.46
C PRO A 163 -21.96 -18.82 -5.84
N THR A 164 -22.84 -19.69 -6.32
CA THR A 164 -24.15 -19.30 -6.88
C THR A 164 -25.35 -19.96 -6.18
N ASN A 165 -25.17 -21.11 -5.52
CA ASN A 165 -26.27 -21.83 -4.90
C ASN A 165 -26.44 -21.44 -3.42
N TRP A 166 -27.61 -20.90 -3.08
CA TRP A 166 -27.99 -20.54 -1.72
C TRP A 166 -29.11 -21.44 -1.22
N ASP A 167 -28.94 -21.98 -0.01
CA ASP A 167 -30.02 -22.69 0.67
C ASP A 167 -31.13 -21.72 1.11
N LYS A 168 -32.26 -22.31 1.51
CA LYS A 168 -33.38 -21.59 2.10
C LYS A 168 -32.98 -20.90 3.41
N TRP A 169 -33.68 -19.82 3.74
CA TRP A 169 -33.61 -19.21 5.05
C TRP A 169 -34.36 -20.04 6.09
N TYR A 170 -33.73 -20.22 7.26
CA TYR A 170 -34.33 -20.84 8.43
C TYR A 170 -34.42 -19.82 9.54
N LYS A 171 -35.60 -19.69 10.15
CA LYS A 171 -35.81 -18.81 11.31
C LYS A 171 -35.31 -19.50 12.57
N TYR A 172 -34.48 -18.84 13.35
CA TYR A 172 -34.14 -19.31 14.68
C TYR A 172 -35.34 -19.11 15.60
N LEU A 173 -35.72 -20.16 16.32
CA LEU A 173 -36.82 -20.09 17.28
C LEU A 173 -36.34 -19.32 18.51
N ASN A 174 -36.99 -18.19 18.80
CA ASN A 174 -36.81 -17.46 20.05
C ASN A 174 -37.58 -18.16 21.17
N GLN A 175 -37.22 -19.40 21.47
CA GLN A 175 -37.75 -20.09 22.64
C GLN A 175 -36.83 -19.80 23.82
N ALA A 176 -37.39 -19.33 24.94
CA ALA A 176 -36.65 -19.26 26.20
C ALA A 176 -36.20 -20.68 26.58
N VAL A 177 -34.91 -20.83 26.89
CA VAL A 177 -34.34 -22.08 27.42
C VAL A 177 -34.61 -22.17 28.90
#